data_AF-A0A6J1QKC5-F1
#
_entry.id   AF-A0A6J1QKC5-F1
#
_cell.length_a   1.000
_cell.length_b   1.000
_cell.length_c   1.000
_cell.angle_alpha   90.00
_cell.angle_beta   90.00
_cell.angle_gamma   90.00
#
_symmetry.space_group_name_H-M   'P 1'
#
loop_
_entity.id
_entity.type
_entity.pdbx_description
1 polymer ?
#
loop_
_entity_poly.entity_id
_entity_poly.type
_entity_poly.pdbx_seq_one_letter_code
_entity_poly.pdbx_strand_id
1 'polypeptide(L)'
;MSRFEICFIFLIVLSVIILSLNTFRLFQILSSSTYNTEELPITFISTSISFIYMFLANFIGQEITDHYDLIFATAYEVQWYITPLYIQNFILFLLLRGNKSFSLKFGGLFVASLPFFATLANASLSYFIVIYSTR
;
A
#
# COMPACT_ATOMS: atom_id res chain seq x y z
N MET A 1 -7.16 -17.60 4.81
CA MET A 1 -7.04 -16.36 4.01
C MET A 1 -8.31 -16.17 3.21
N SER A 2 -8.83 -14.95 3.17
CA SER A 2 -9.97 -14.63 2.31
C SER A 2 -9.53 -14.56 0.84
N ARG A 3 -10.45 -14.78 -0.11
CA ARG A 3 -10.15 -14.65 -1.55
C ARG A 3 -9.62 -13.24 -1.89
N PHE A 4 -10.10 -12.22 -1.17
CA PHE A 4 -9.68 -10.84 -1.32
C PHE A 4 -8.21 -10.62 -0.92
N GLU A 5 -7.76 -11.25 0.18
CA GLU A 5 -6.37 -11.17 0.62
C GLU A 5 -5.41 -11.77 -0.41
N ILE A 6 -5.78 -12.91 -1.00
CA ILE A 6 -4.96 -13.58 -2.02
C ILE A 6 -4.85 -12.72 -3.27
N CYS A 7 -5.96 -12.15 -3.74
CA CYS A 7 -5.95 -11.23 -4.89
C CYS A 7 -5.07 -9.99 -4.62
N PHE A 8 -5.12 -9.44 -3.41
CA PHE A 8 -4.35 -8.26 -3.06
C PHE A 8 -2.85 -8.54 -3.01
N ILE A 9 -2.44 -9.67 -2.42
CA ILE A 9 -1.03 -10.10 -2.41
C ILE A 9 -0.52 -10.30 -3.84
N PHE A 10 -1.31 -10.95 -4.70
CA PHE A 10 -0.94 -11.13 -6.10
C PHE A 10 -0.75 -9.79 -6.83
N LEU A 11 -1.64 -8.83 -6.56
CA LEU A 11 -1.61 -7.50 -7.15
C LEU A 11 -0.38 -6.69 -6.69
N ILE A 12 0.01 -6.81 -5.42
CA ILE A 12 1.26 -6.24 -4.88
C ILE A 12 2.47 -6.82 -5.63
N VAL A 13 2.57 -8.14 -5.75
CA VAL A 13 3.71 -8.80 -6.42
C VAL A 13 3.79 -8.36 -7.88
N LEU A 14 2.66 -8.36 -8.60
CA LEU A 14 2.58 -7.91 -9.98
C LEU A 14 3.01 -6.43 -10.12
N SER A 15 2.57 -5.57 -9.20
CA SER A 15 2.92 -4.14 -9.19
C SER A 15 4.43 -3.91 -9.03
N VAL A 16 5.10 -4.67 -8.15
CA VAL A 16 6.56 -4.60 -7.98
C VAL A 16 7.29 -5.01 -9.25
N ILE A 17 6.85 -6.10 -9.88
CA ILE A 17 7.45 -6.60 -11.12
C ILE A 17 7.30 -5.55 -12.24
N ILE A 18 6.10 -5.02 -12.44
CA ILE A 18 5.81 -3.99 -13.45
C ILE A 18 6.67 -2.73 -13.21
N LEU A 19 6.75 -2.26 -11.96
CA LEU A 19 7.53 -1.07 -11.62
C LEU A 19 9.03 -1.30 -11.87
N SER A 20 9.58 -2.45 -11.48
CA SER A 20 10.98 -2.80 -11.71
C SER A 20 11.35 -2.89 -13.20
N LEU A 21 10.48 -3.48 -14.03
CA LEU A 21 10.70 -3.60 -15.47
C LEU A 21 10.55 -2.24 -16.19
N ASN A 22 9.55 -1.46 -15.83
CA ASN A 22 9.33 -0.15 -16.44
C ASN A 22 10.46 0.84 -16.09
N THR A 23 10.95 0.83 -14.84
CA THR A 23 12.11 1.64 -14.42
C THR A 23 13.40 1.20 -15.12
N PHE A 24 13.63 -0.11 -15.26
CA PHE A 24 14.74 -0.64 -16.04
C PHE A 24 14.70 -0.19 -17.50
N ARG A 25 13.55 -0.30 -18.17
CA ARG A 25 13.38 0.13 -19.57
C ARG A 25 13.62 1.64 -19.73
N LEU A 26 13.12 2.44 -18.79
CA LEU A 26 13.34 3.88 -18.76
C LEU A 26 14.84 4.21 -18.64
N PHE A 27 15.56 3.54 -17.73
CA PHE A 27 17.01 3.71 -17.59
C PHE A 27 17.76 3.29 -18.85
N GLN A 28 17.36 2.19 -19.49
CA GLN A 28 17.97 1.71 -20.73
C GLN A 28 17.84 2.73 -21.88
N ILE A 29 16.66 3.34 -22.04
CA ILE A 29 16.39 4.38 -23.04
C ILE A 29 17.23 5.64 -22.76
N LEU A 30 17.33 6.05 -21.49
CA LEU A 30 18.15 7.20 -21.08
C LEU A 30 19.65 6.95 -21.30
N SER A 31 20.12 5.72 -21.09
CA SER A 31 21.53 5.35 -21.25
C SER A 31 21.92 5.06 -22.70
N SER A 32 20.98 4.77 -23.60
CA SER A 32 21.28 4.51 -25.00
C SER A 32 21.61 5.82 -25.75
N SER A 33 22.69 5.80 -26.54
CA SER A 33 23.13 6.94 -27.36
C SER A 33 22.10 7.36 -28.43
N THR A 34 21.20 6.46 -28.81
CA THR A 34 20.09 6.70 -29.73
C THR A 34 18.85 7.01 -28.90
N TYR A 35 18.54 8.29 -28.74
CA TYR A 35 17.35 8.74 -28.04
C TYR A 35 16.12 8.42 -28.90
N ASN A 36 15.42 7.32 -28.61
CA ASN A 36 14.10 7.06 -29.18
C ASN A 36 13.10 8.03 -28.52
N THR A 37 12.95 9.21 -29.12
CA THR A 37 12.09 10.31 -28.64
C THR A 37 10.61 9.91 -28.50
N GLU A 38 10.16 8.89 -29.23
CA GLU A 38 8.79 8.38 -29.18
C GLU A 38 8.54 7.40 -28.02
N GLU A 39 9.53 6.59 -27.62
CA GLU A 39 9.36 5.57 -26.57
C GLU A 39 9.53 6.11 -25.15
N LEU A 40 10.35 7.16 -24.99
CA LEU A 40 10.58 7.80 -23.69
C LEU A 40 9.28 8.31 -23.04
N PRO A 41 8.43 9.13 -23.70
CA PRO A 41 7.23 9.63 -23.04
C PRO A 41 6.27 8.51 -22.66
N ILE A 42 6.15 7.46 -23.48
CA ILE A 42 5.28 6.31 -23.21
C ILE A 42 5.74 5.56 -21.96
N THR A 43 7.03 5.24 -21.88
CA THR A 43 7.60 4.53 -20.73
C THR A 43 7.55 5.37 -19.47
N PHE A 44 7.83 6.67 -19.56
CA PHE A 44 7.74 7.61 -18.44
C PHE A 44 6.31 7.76 -17.89
N ILE A 45 5.32 7.86 -18.77
CA ILE A 45 3.91 7.90 -18.37
C ILE A 45 3.51 6.58 -17.71
N SER A 46 3.91 5.44 -18.28
CA SER A 46 3.62 4.12 -17.71
C SER A 46 4.23 3.91 -16.32
N THR A 47 5.50 4.32 -16.11
CA THR A 47 6.14 4.30 -14.78
C THR A 47 5.39 5.18 -13.79
N SER A 48 4.99 6.38 -14.22
CA SER A 48 4.31 7.36 -13.36
C SER A 48 2.94 6.85 -12.92
N ILE A 49 2.15 6.30 -13.84
CA ILE A 49 0.84 5.71 -13.54
C ILE A 49 0.98 4.56 -12.55
N SER A 50 1.95 3.66 -12.78
CA SER A 50 2.19 2.50 -11.90
C SER A 50 2.59 2.94 -10.49
N PHE A 51 3.44 3.96 -10.38
CA PHE A 51 3.88 4.52 -9.10
C PHE A 51 2.73 5.19 -8.34
N ILE A 52 1.94 6.03 -9.02
CA ILE A 52 0.78 6.70 -8.44
C ILE A 52 -0.26 5.68 -7.95
N TYR A 53 -0.51 4.64 -8.75
CA TYR A 53 -1.43 3.57 -8.37
C TYR A 53 -0.99 2.87 -7.08
N MET A 54 0.29 2.50 -6.99
CA MET A 54 0.86 1.85 -5.80
C MET A 54 0.82 2.76 -4.57
N PHE A 55 1.07 4.07 -4.76
CA PHE A 55 0.98 5.07 -3.70
C PHE A 55 -0.47 5.22 -3.19
N LEU A 56 -1.44 5.44 -4.09
CA LEU A 56 -2.85 5.61 -3.73
C LEU A 56 -3.41 4.38 -3.00
N ALA A 57 -3.09 3.17 -3.48
CA ALA A 57 -3.55 1.94 -2.84
C ALA A 57 -3.07 1.82 -1.37
N ASN A 58 -1.82 2.20 -1.11
CA ASN A 58 -1.26 2.19 0.25
C ASN A 58 -1.75 3.37 1.10
N PHE A 59 -1.94 4.53 0.50
CA PHE A 59 -2.45 5.72 1.17
C PHE A 59 -3.90 5.52 1.65
N ILE A 60 -4.77 4.97 0.80
CA ILE A 60 -6.15 4.64 1.18
C ILE A 60 -6.16 3.60 2.31
N GLY A 61 -5.29 2.59 2.24
CA GLY A 61 -5.16 1.61 3.31
C GLY A 61 -4.76 2.21 4.66
N GLN A 62 -3.89 3.23 4.63
CA GLN A 62 -3.49 3.97 5.81
C GLN A 62 -4.62 4.83 6.36
N GLU A 63 -5.27 5.64 5.53
CA GLU A 63 -6.41 6.49 5.95
C GLU A 63 -7.53 5.68 6.61
N ILE A 64 -7.85 4.49 6.07
CA ILE A 64 -8.86 3.61 6.67
C ILE A 64 -8.41 3.12 8.05
N THR A 65 -7.13 2.81 8.21
CA THR A 65 -6.56 2.34 9.49
C THR A 65 -6.55 3.48 10.52
N ASP A 66 -6.07 4.66 10.12
CA ASP A 66 -5.98 5.84 10.99
C ASP A 66 -7.38 6.32 11.42
N HIS A 67 -8.36 6.30 10.52
CA HIS A 67 -9.73 6.66 10.86
C HIS A 67 -10.38 5.66 11.83
N TYR A 68 -10.07 4.36 11.68
CA TYR A 68 -10.54 3.35 12.63
C TYR A 68 -9.93 3.56 14.01
N ASP A 69 -8.63 3.83 14.09
CA ASP A 69 -7.92 4.08 15.35
C ASP A 69 -8.45 5.36 16.04
N LEU A 70 -8.80 6.39 15.26
CA LEU A 70 -9.45 7.60 15.78
C LEU A 70 -10.85 7.32 16.36
N ILE A 71 -11.68 6.54 15.66
CA ILE A 71 -13.00 6.13 16.17
C ILE A 71 -12.84 5.32 17.46
N PHE A 72 -11.83 4.45 17.53
CA PHE A 72 -11.54 3.67 18.73
C PHE A 72 -11.10 4.56 19.90
N ALA A 73 -10.18 5.50 19.67
CA ALA A 73 -9.71 6.42 20.69
C ALA A 73 -10.84 7.31 21.24
N THR A 74 -11.68 7.86 20.35
CA THR A 74 -12.82 8.69 20.74
C THR A 74 -13.90 7.90 21.49
N ALA A 75 -14.14 6.65 21.11
CA ALA A 75 -15.05 5.77 21.84
C ALA A 75 -14.53 5.39 23.23
N TYR A 76 -13.21 5.32 23.42
CA TYR A 76 -12.57 5.05 24.72
C TYR A 76 -12.63 6.28 25.64
N GLU A 77 -12.44 7.49 25.10
CA GLU A 77 -12.40 8.73 25.88
C GLU A 77 -13.80 9.22 26.31
N VAL A 78 -14.84 8.87 25.55
CA VAL A 78 -16.24 9.15 25.91
C VAL A 78 -16.64 8.42 27.21
N GLN A 79 -17.45 9.10 28.04
CA GLN A 79 -18.10 8.51 29.21
C GLN A 79 -19.18 7.49 28.80
N TRP A 80 -18.73 6.34 28.28
CA TRP A 80 -19.55 5.24 27.75
C TRP A 80 -20.53 4.66 28.79
N TYR A 81 -20.27 4.90 30.07
CA TYR A 81 -21.13 4.47 31.18
C TYR A 81 -22.36 5.36 31.40
N ILE A 82 -22.44 6.54 30.76
CA ILE A 82 -23.56 7.49 30.86
C ILE A 82 -24.45 7.46 29.59
N THR A 83 -23.98 6.84 28.51
CA THR A 83 -24.71 6.77 27.25
C THR A 83 -25.88 5.75 27.32
N PRO A 84 -26.93 5.90 26.49
CA PRO A 84 -28.04 4.96 26.44
C PRO A 84 -27.58 3.50 26.23
N LEU A 85 -28.25 2.54 26.87
CA LEU A 85 -27.91 1.11 26.87
C LEU A 85 -27.62 0.52 25.48
N TYR A 86 -28.36 0.96 24.46
CA TYR A 86 -28.13 0.54 23.08
C TYR A 86 -26.72 0.95 22.60
N ILE A 87 -26.35 2.22 22.78
CA ILE A 87 -25.06 2.78 22.36
C ILE A 87 -23.92 2.20 23.20
N GLN A 88 -24.15 2.01 24.51
CA GLN A 88 -23.19 1.41 25.42
C GLN A 88 -22.78 -0.01 24.99
N ASN A 89 -23.75 -0.85 24.58
CA ASN A 89 -23.45 -2.19 24.07
C ASN A 89 -22.62 -2.14 22.77
N PHE A 90 -22.89 -1.19 21.88
CA PHE A 90 -22.09 -0.98 20.67
C PHE A 90 -20.66 -0.56 20.98
N ILE A 91 -20.46 0.40 21.89
CA ILE A 91 -19.13 0.85 22.32
C ILE A 91 -18.37 -0.30 22.98
N LEU A 92 -19.02 -1.09 23.83
CA LEU A 92 -18.41 -2.23 24.50
C LEU A 92 -17.96 -3.30 23.50
N PHE A 93 -18.75 -3.58 22.46
CA PHE A 93 -18.35 -4.43 21.33
C PHE A 93 -17.16 -3.85 20.54
N LEU A 94 -17.16 -2.53 20.30
CA LEU A 94 -16.07 -1.82 19.63
C LEU A 94 -14.76 -1.89 20.43
N LEU A 95 -14.83 -1.67 21.75
CA LEU A 95 -13.70 -1.75 22.67
C LEU A 95 -13.14 -3.18 22.79
N LEU A 96 -14.01 -4.18 22.95
CA LEU A 96 -13.62 -5.60 22.96
C LEU A 96 -12.96 -6.04 21.65
N ARG A 97 -13.47 -5.54 20.51
CA ARG A 97 -12.94 -5.88 19.18
C ARG A 97 -11.66 -5.11 18.83
N GLY A 98 -11.56 -3.85 19.24
CA GLY A 98 -10.43 -2.96 18.94
C GLY A 98 -9.26 -3.03 19.92
N ASN A 99 -9.36 -3.77 21.02
CA ASN A 99 -8.20 -4.15 21.84
C ASN A 99 -7.15 -4.99 21.06
N LYS A 100 -7.49 -5.41 19.83
CA LYS A 100 -6.52 -5.80 18.81
C LYS A 100 -6.37 -4.63 17.84
N SER A 101 -5.16 -4.06 17.75
CA SER A 101 -4.80 -3.04 16.75
C SER A 101 -5.42 -3.39 15.40
N PHE A 102 -6.38 -2.59 14.94
CA PHE A 102 -7.06 -2.83 13.68
C PHE A 102 -6.19 -2.31 12.55
N SER A 103 -5.01 -2.88 12.39
CA SER A 103 -4.32 -2.69 11.13
C SER A 103 -5.03 -3.55 10.10
N LEU A 104 -5.29 -3.00 8.91
CA LEU A 104 -5.74 -3.76 7.74
C LEU A 104 -4.64 -4.76 7.35
N LYS A 105 -4.54 -5.85 8.12
CA LYS A 105 -3.60 -6.94 7.90
C LYS A 105 -4.16 -7.80 6.80
N PHE A 106 -3.65 -7.62 5.60
CA PHE A 106 -3.88 -8.57 4.52
C PHE A 106 -3.14 -9.87 4.85
N GLY A 107 -3.90 -10.92 5.20
CA GLY A 107 -3.35 -12.24 5.46
C GLY A 107 -2.45 -12.34 6.71
N GLY A 108 -2.49 -11.35 7.61
CA GLY A 108 -1.59 -11.29 8.78
C GLY A 108 -0.15 -10.87 8.48
N LEU A 109 0.20 -10.61 7.22
CA LEU A 109 1.58 -10.37 6.76
C LEU A 109 1.84 -8.91 6.35
N PHE A 110 0.85 -8.24 5.77
CA PHE A 110 1.03 -6.91 5.18
C PHE A 110 -0.01 -5.92 5.68
N VAL A 111 0.43 -4.73 6.06
CA VAL A 111 -0.45 -3.61 6.41
C VAL A 111 -0.32 -2.57 5.30
N ALA A 112 -1.42 -2.31 4.59
CA ALA A 112 -1.46 -1.26 3.58
C ALA A 112 -1.20 0.09 4.27
N SER A 113 0.00 0.64 4.05
CA SER A 113 0.52 1.79 4.80
C SER A 113 1.65 2.46 4.02
N LEU A 114 1.93 3.75 4.29
CA LEU A 114 3.05 4.46 3.69
C LEU A 114 4.42 3.81 3.96
N PRO A 115 4.71 3.28 5.17
CA PRO A 115 5.93 2.49 5.40
C PRO A 115 6.01 1.25 4.49
N PHE A 116 4.89 0.54 4.29
CA PHE A 116 4.85 -0.60 3.39
C PHE A 116 5.11 -0.18 1.93
N PHE A 117 4.53 0.93 1.47
CA PHE A 117 4.86 1.52 0.18
C PHE A 117 6.36 1.80 0.01
N ALA A 118 7.01 2.41 1.02
CA ALA A 118 8.44 2.69 0.98
C ALA A 118 9.28 1.40 0.85
N THR A 119 8.90 0.33 1.56
CA THR A 119 9.56 -0.97 1.41
C THR A 119 9.37 -1.57 0.01
N LEU A 120 8.19 -1.41 -0.58
CA LEU A 120 7.91 -1.87 -1.95
C LEU A 120 8.73 -1.12 -2.99
N ALA A 121 8.81 0.20 -2.86
CA ALA A 121 9.60 1.05 -3.74
C ALA A 121 11.09 0.68 -3.65
N ASN A 122 11.62 0.50 -2.45
CA ASN A 122 13.01 0.04 -2.24
C ASN A 122 13.27 -1.35 -2.84
N ALA A 123 12.31 -2.28 -2.72
CA ALA A 123 12.41 -3.59 -3.34
C ALA A 123 12.45 -3.48 -4.87
N SER A 124 11.58 -2.66 -5.47
CA SER A 124 11.56 -2.44 -6.92
C SER A 124 12.87 -1.87 -7.46
N LEU A 125 13.48 -0.91 -6.73
CA LEU A 125 14.79 -0.33 -7.05
C LEU A 125 15.91 -1.36 -6.89
N SER A 126 15.86 -2.17 -5.84
CA SER A 126 16.84 -3.24 -5.61
C SER A 126 16.81 -4.26 -6.76
N TYR A 127 15.61 -4.69 -7.19
CA TYR A 127 15.47 -5.57 -8.35
C TYR A 127 15.97 -4.92 -9.64
N PHE A 128 15.66 -3.64 -9.86
CA PHE A 128 16.22 -2.87 -10.98
C PHE A 128 17.75 -2.89 -10.98
N ILE A 129 18.38 -2.59 -9.84
CA ILE A 129 19.85 -2.56 -9.72
C ILE A 129 20.45 -3.94 -10.00
N VAL A 130 19.84 -5.01 -9.50
CA VAL A 130 20.29 -6.39 -9.76
C VAL A 130 20.20 -6.74 -11.24
N ILE A 131 19.09 -6.43 -11.90
CA ILE A 131 18.93 -6.68 -13.35
C ILE A 131 19.99 -5.88 -14.12
N TYR A 132 20.22 -4.63 -13.73
CA TYR A 132 21.23 -3.78 -14.35
C TYR A 132 22.65 -4.31 -14.17
N SER A 133 23.02 -4.81 -12.99
CA SER A 133 24.37 -5.31 -12.73
C SER A 133 24.69 -6.64 -13.41
N THR A 134 23.66 -7.44 -13.71
CA THR A 134 23.82 -8.70 -14.46
C THR A 134 24.00 -8.52 -15.97
N ARG A 135 23.90 -7.29 -16.48
CA ARG A 135 24.04 -6.96 -17.88
C ARG A 135 25.42 -6.37 -18.18
#